data_AF-A0A3M0YDM7-F1
#
_entry.id   AF-A0A3M0YDM7-F1
#
_cell.length_a   1.000
_cell.length_b   1.000
_cell.length_c   1.000
_cell.angle_alpha   90.00
_cell.angle_beta   90.00
_cell.angle_gamma   90.00
#
_symmetry.space_group_name_H-M   'P 1'
#
loop_
_entity.id
_entity.type
_entity.pdbx_description
1 polymer ?
#
loop_
_entity_poly.entity_id
_entity_poly.type
_entity_poly.pdbx_seq_one_letter_code
_entity_poly.pdbx_strand_id
1 'polypeptide(L)'
;MQAMKKKLISTISLVALIGVLMLPATQTQAQCPMCRLSAETNLKNGGTEGKGLNTGILYMLAMPYLLVGTIGYIWWRNRKQIEE
;
A
#
# COMPACT_ATOMS: atom_id res chain seq x y z
N MET A 1 21.54 -22.39 19.83
CA MET A 1 20.08 -22.63 19.63
C MET A 1 19.27 -21.36 19.41
N GLN A 2 19.53 -20.25 20.11
CA GLN A 2 18.76 -19.00 19.96
C GLN A 2 18.95 -18.29 18.61
N ALA A 3 20.15 -18.30 18.04
CA ALA A 3 20.42 -17.69 16.72
C ALA A 3 19.65 -18.36 15.56
N MET A 4 19.54 -19.70 15.61
CA MET A 4 18.76 -20.49 14.64
C MET A 4 17.26 -20.18 14.75
N LYS A 5 16.73 -20.06 15.98
CA LYS A 5 15.34 -19.65 16.22
C LYS A 5 15.07 -18.23 15.70
N LYS A 6 16.01 -17.29 15.88
CA LYS A 6 15.87 -15.90 15.38
C LYS A 6 15.87 -15.82 13.85
N LYS A 7 16.74 -16.60 13.17
CA LYS A 7 16.74 -16.72 11.70
C LYS A 7 15.48 -17.42 11.19
N LEU A 8 14.98 -18.43 11.90
CA LEU A 8 13.72 -19.11 11.56
C LEU A 8 12.51 -18.17 11.70
N ILE A 9 12.43 -17.40 12.79
CA ILE A 9 11.35 -16.40 12.97
C ILE A 9 11.43 -15.31 11.90
N SER A 10 12.64 -14.84 11.57
CA SER A 10 12.83 -13.82 10.53
C SER A 10 12.45 -14.31 9.14
N THR A 11 12.79 -15.56 8.80
CA THR A 11 12.43 -16.16 7.51
C THR A 11 10.94 -16.42 7.40
N ILE A 12 10.30 -16.94 8.46
CA ILE A 12 8.84 -17.10 8.52
C ILE A 12 8.14 -15.75 8.38
N SER A 13 8.61 -14.71 9.08
CA SER A 13 8.03 -13.37 9.01
C SER A 13 8.18 -12.74 7.61
N LEU A 14 9.31 -12.95 6.94
CA LEU A 14 9.53 -12.48 5.58
C LEU A 14 8.61 -13.19 4.58
N VAL A 15 8.48 -14.52 4.68
CA VAL A 15 7.59 -15.32 3.83
C VAL A 15 6.13 -14.93 4.04
N ALA A 16 5.72 -14.71 5.30
CA ALA A 16 4.36 -14.27 5.63
C ALA A 16 4.06 -12.88 5.05
N LEU A 17 5.00 -11.93 5.13
CA LEU A 17 4.86 -10.61 4.54
C LEU A 17 4.70 -10.67 3.01
N ILE A 18 5.52 -11.48 2.34
CA ILE A 18 5.43 -11.70 0.88
C ILE A 18 4.08 -12.35 0.53
N GLY A 19 3.62 -13.31 1.32
CA GLY A 19 2.31 -13.94 1.14
C GLY A 19 1.15 -12.95 1.25
N VAL A 20 1.19 -12.03 2.20
CA VAL A 20 0.18 -10.97 2.36
C VAL A 20 0.21 -9.98 1.19
N LEU A 21 1.40 -9.65 0.66
CA LEU A 21 1.54 -8.78 -0.50
C LEU A 21 1.03 -9.40 -1.82
N MET A 22 0.93 -10.73 -1.88
CA MET A 22 0.41 -11.48 -3.04
C MET A 22 -1.11 -11.67 -3.01
N LEU A 23 -1.80 -11.19 -1.97
CA LEU A 23 -3.26 -11.26 -1.91
C LEU A 23 -3.86 -10.39 -3.02
N PRO A 24 -4.82 -10.91 -3.82
CA PRO A 24 -5.47 -10.12 -4.84
C PRO A 24 -6.21 -8.96 -4.19
N ALA A 25 -5.95 -7.73 -4.66
CA ALA A 25 -6.70 -6.56 -4.26
C ALA A 25 -8.16 -6.72 -4.75
N THR A 26 -9.06 -7.11 -3.84
CA THR A 26 -10.49 -7.10 -4.12
C THR A 26 -10.93 -5.66 -4.39
N GLN A 27 -11.99 -5.48 -5.18
CA GLN A 27 -12.48 -4.15 -5.54
C GLN A 27 -12.82 -3.34 -4.29
N THR A 28 -11.88 -2.49 -3.87
CA THR A 28 -12.04 -1.59 -2.74
C THR A 28 -13.23 -0.70 -3.03
N GLN A 29 -14.29 -0.84 -2.25
CA GLN A 29 -15.46 0.03 -2.34
C GLN A 29 -15.01 1.40 -1.83
N ALA A 30 -15.10 2.45 -2.67
CA ALA A 30 -14.68 3.79 -2.29
C ALA A 30 -15.37 4.24 -0.97
N GLN A 31 -14.58 4.79 -0.05
CA GLN A 31 -15.03 5.11 1.32
C GLN A 31 -15.87 6.39 1.42
N CYS A 32 -16.04 7.15 0.33
CA CYS A 32 -16.94 8.30 0.28
C CYS A 32 -18.20 7.95 -0.52
N PRO A 33 -19.35 7.69 0.15
CA PRO A 33 -20.57 7.24 -0.52
C PRO A 33 -21.14 8.28 -1.50
N MET A 34 -20.91 9.58 -1.25
CA MET A 34 -21.39 10.66 -2.13
C MET A 34 -20.65 10.73 -3.47
N CYS A 35 -19.31 10.73 -3.46
CA CYS A 35 -18.52 10.79 -4.70
C CYS A 35 -18.70 9.53 -5.54
N ARG A 36 -18.90 8.38 -4.88
CA ARG A 36 -19.16 7.11 -5.55
C ARG A 36 -20.52 7.09 -6.24
N LEU A 37 -21.59 7.53 -5.57
CA LEU A 37 -22.93 7.45 -6.12
C LEU A 37 -23.09 8.35 -7.36
N SER A 38 -22.51 9.56 -7.33
CA SER A 38 -22.46 10.44 -8.51
C SER A 38 -21.66 9.83 -9.67
N ALA A 39 -20.47 9.29 -9.39
CA ALA A 39 -19.64 8.66 -10.40
C ALA A 39 -20.31 7.41 -11.02
N GLU A 40 -20.89 6.53 -10.20
CA GLU A 40 -21.62 5.35 -10.70
C GLU A 40 -22.87 5.72 -11.50
N THR A 41 -23.59 6.77 -11.08
CA THR A 41 -24.77 7.26 -11.82
C THR A 41 -24.36 7.87 -13.16
N ASN A 42 -23.27 8.62 -13.20
CA ASN A 42 -22.71 9.19 -14.44
C ASN A 42 -22.30 8.08 -15.42
N LEU A 43 -21.58 7.05 -14.95
CA LEU A 43 -21.23 5.89 -15.78
C LEU A 43 -22.46 5.12 -16.30
N LYS A 44 -23.49 4.92 -15.47
CA LYS A 44 -24.73 4.24 -15.89
C LYS A 44 -25.51 5.01 -16.95
N ASN A 45 -25.43 6.34 -16.92
CA ASN A 45 -26.08 7.22 -17.90
C ASN A 45 -25.22 7.47 -19.16
N GLY A 46 -24.15 6.71 -19.36
CA GLY A 46 -23.27 6.80 -20.54
C GLY A 46 -22.15 7.83 -20.43
N GLY A 47 -22.01 8.49 -19.29
CA GLY A 47 -20.90 9.40 -19.01
C GLY A 47 -19.60 8.69 -18.63
N THR A 48 -18.51 9.44 -18.58
CA THR A 48 -17.16 8.92 -18.29
C THR A 48 -16.62 9.35 -16.93
N GLU A 49 -17.35 10.19 -16.20
CA GLU A 49 -16.91 10.75 -14.93
C GLU A 49 -17.02 9.66 -13.84
N GLY A 50 -15.86 9.15 -13.41
CA GLY A 50 -15.77 8.01 -12.49
C GLY A 50 -14.84 6.90 -12.98
N LYS A 51 -14.49 6.89 -14.27
CA LYS A 51 -13.46 5.98 -14.79
C LYS A 51 -12.13 6.27 -14.09
N GLY A 52 -11.56 5.28 -13.43
CA GLY A 52 -10.28 5.41 -12.72
C GLY A 52 -10.35 6.04 -11.32
N LEU A 53 -11.54 6.35 -10.80
CA LEU A 53 -11.69 6.94 -9.45
C LEU A 53 -11.06 6.06 -8.36
N ASN A 54 -11.27 4.74 -8.44
CA ASN A 54 -10.72 3.81 -7.44
C ASN A 54 -9.18 3.76 -7.51
N THR A 55 -8.62 3.84 -8.71
CA THR A 55 -7.16 3.95 -8.93
C THR A 55 -6.62 5.24 -8.32
N GLY A 56 -7.31 6.36 -8.49
CA GLY A 56 -6.94 7.64 -7.87
C GLY A 56 -6.93 7.60 -6.34
N ILE A 57 -7.95 6.98 -5.72
CA ILE A 57 -8.02 6.79 -4.26
C ILE A 57 -6.85 5.93 -3.76
N LEU A 58 -6.58 4.80 -4.42
CA LEU A 58 -5.44 3.95 -4.06
C LEU A 58 -4.10 4.69 -4.18
N TYR A 59 -3.94 5.52 -5.21
CA TYR A 59 -2.73 6.31 -5.41
C TYR A 59 -2.54 7.37 -4.30
N MET A 60 -3.61 8.08 -3.96
CA MET A 60 -3.64 9.06 -2.87
C MET A 60 -3.36 8.43 -1.51
N LEU A 61 -3.87 7.22 -1.25
CA LEU A 61 -3.60 6.49 -0.02
C LEU A 61 -2.18 5.91 0.03
N ALA A 62 -1.66 5.39 -1.07
CA ALA A 62 -0.33 4.77 -1.12
C ALA A 62 0.81 5.79 -1.03
N MET A 63 0.66 6.95 -1.68
CA MET A 63 1.67 8.00 -1.74
C MET A 63 2.27 8.39 -0.37
N PRO A 64 1.49 8.77 0.66
CA PRO A 64 2.06 9.22 1.94
C PRO A 64 2.90 8.14 2.62
N TYR A 65 2.50 6.86 2.56
CA TYR A 65 3.26 5.77 3.15
C TYR A 65 4.57 5.50 2.40
N LEU A 66 4.55 5.54 1.07
CA LEU A 66 5.76 5.40 0.26
C LEU A 66 6.72 6.55 0.50
N LEU A 67 6.22 7.78 0.62
CA LEU A 67 7.03 8.97 0.84
C LEU A 67 7.73 8.92 2.21
N VAL A 68 6.96 8.67 3.27
CA VAL A 68 7.50 8.53 4.64
C VAL A 68 8.46 7.35 4.74
N GLY A 69 8.10 6.20 4.18
CA GLY A 69 8.96 5.00 4.18
C GLY A 69 10.28 5.23 3.45
N THR A 70 10.24 5.91 2.30
CA THR A 70 11.45 6.23 1.51
C THR A 70 12.36 7.20 2.25
N ILE A 71 11.81 8.29 2.79
CA ILE A 71 12.57 9.28 3.56
C ILE A 71 13.19 8.61 4.80
N GLY A 72 12.39 7.83 5.55
CA GLY A 72 12.87 7.11 6.73
C GLY A 72 13.99 6.12 6.42
N TYR A 73 13.87 5.39 5.30
CA TYR A 73 14.93 4.47 4.84
C TYR A 73 16.23 5.21 4.47
N ILE A 74 16.14 6.30 3.71
CA ILE A 74 17.31 7.12 3.33
C ILE A 74 17.99 7.68 4.58
N TRP A 75 17.20 8.21 5.52
CA TRP A 75 17.73 8.76 6.77
C TRP A 75 18.46 7.70 7.61
N TRP A 76 17.85 6.53 7.79
CA TRP A 76 18.45 5.43 8.54
C TRP A 76 19.74 4.93 7.88
N ARG A 77 19.74 4.78 6.55
CA ARG A 77 20.92 4.38 5.78
C ARG A 77 22.06 5.39 5.95
N ASN A 78 21.78 6.69 5.84
CA ASN A 78 22.80 7.72 6.00
C ASN A 78 23.35 7.78 7.44
N ARG A 79 22.51 7.61 8.45
CA ARG A 79 22.95 7.52 9.86
C ARG A 79 23.90 6.35 10.08
N LYS A 80 23.56 5.16 9.58
CA LYS A 80 24.42 3.98 9.70
C LYS A 80 25.77 4.14 8.99
N GLN A 81 25.83 4.91 7.90
CA GLN A 81 27.09 5.23 7.22
C GLN A 81 27.97 6.25 7.97
N ILE A 82 27.40 6.99 8.93
CA ILE A 82 28.14 7.96 9.76
C ILE A 82 28.66 7.29 11.05
N GLU A 83 27.99 6.24 11.53
CA GLU A 83 28.40 5.47 12.72
C GLU A 83 29.42 4.36 12.44
N GLU A 84 29.62 3.97 11.18
CA GLU A 84 30.71 3.08 10.72
C GLU A 84 31.92 3.91 10.28
#